data_AF-A0A0Q4V1Z9-F1
#
_entry.id   AF-A0A0Q4V1Z9-F1
#
_cell.length_a   1.000
_cell.length_b   1.000
_cell.length_c   1.000
_cell.angle_alpha   90.00
_cell.angle_beta   90.00
_cell.angle_gamma   90.00
#
_symmetry.space_group_name_H-M   'P 1'
#
loop_
_entity.id
_entity.type
_entity.pdbx_description
1 polymer ?
#
loop_
_entity_poly.entity_id
_entity_poly.type
_entity_poly.pdbx_seq_one_letter_code
_entity_poly.pdbx_strand_id
1 'polypeptide(L)'
;MRRLRDVANREGGLTMIELLVAMGLFAVLLTIVVGTFVSITKATSFAAARDTNTRVATNGMDELTKMIRSAADNPVVGAGDTPAFTVAGPETMTFSTLVSSGRDAVPQQITFALDGARNLTETSAAASANGTYFTFGTPGAARVVTASVGATPSGGDPLFQYRDGGGNVLTPSTTTNQLTLDQRNQIASVTVTLRIANTRSTLTNGVVLKNTIGLPNLLEPTGSST
;
A
#
# COMPACT_ATOMS: atom_id res chain seq x y z
N MET A 1 23.93 4.90 82.57
CA MET A 1 23.62 5.73 81.38
C MET A 1 24.89 5.97 80.57
N ARG A 2 25.31 5.02 79.71
CA ARG A 2 26.61 5.07 79.01
C ARG A 2 26.52 4.41 77.63
N ARG A 3 25.56 4.85 76.80
CA ARG A 3 25.34 4.35 75.42
C ARG A 3 24.79 5.42 74.46
N LEU A 4 25.31 6.64 74.53
CA LEU A 4 24.92 7.71 73.60
C LEU A 4 26.11 8.46 72.97
N ARG A 5 27.35 7.96 73.10
CA ARG A 5 28.55 8.69 72.66
C ARG A 5 29.22 8.20 71.38
N ASP A 6 28.72 7.13 70.75
CA ASP A 6 29.29 6.60 69.50
C ASP A 6 28.62 7.12 68.22
N VAL A 7 27.59 7.96 68.33
CA VAL A 7 26.93 8.53 67.14
C VAL A 7 27.62 9.81 66.65
N ALA A 8 28.41 10.49 67.51
CA ALA A 8 28.99 11.80 67.20
C ALA A 8 30.34 11.76 66.44
N ASN A 9 30.95 10.60 66.22
CA ASN A 9 32.30 10.48 65.62
C ASN A 9 32.31 9.92 64.17
N ARG A 10 31.18 9.99 63.45
CA ARG A 10 31.11 9.61 62.04
C ARG A 10 30.79 10.77 61.09
N GLU A 11 31.09 12.00 61.50
CA GLU A 11 31.14 13.16 60.60
C GLU A 11 32.52 13.21 59.91
N GLY A 12 32.87 12.14 59.20
CA GLY A 12 33.97 12.18 58.24
C GLY A 12 33.50 13.00 57.04
N GLY A 13 33.98 14.23 56.91
CA GLY A 13 33.73 15.06 55.74
C GLY A 13 34.11 14.31 54.46
N LEU A 14 33.24 14.38 53.45
CA LEU A 14 33.45 13.76 52.14
C LEU A 14 34.82 14.15 51.59
N THR A 15 35.63 13.15 51.25
CA THR A 15 36.95 13.40 50.66
C THR A 15 36.78 13.95 49.23
N MET A 16 37.66 14.84 48.78
CA MET A 16 37.62 15.39 47.41
C MET A 16 37.61 14.28 46.34
N ILE A 17 38.26 13.16 46.61
CA ILE A 17 38.31 11.98 45.73
C ILE A 17 36.95 11.27 45.66
N GLU A 18 36.23 11.13 46.78
CA GLU A 18 34.87 10.54 46.80
C GLU A 18 33.89 11.36 45.98
N LEU A 19 33.96 12.68 46.06
CA LEU A 19 33.07 13.56 45.31
C LEU A 19 33.33 13.42 43.80
N LEU A 20 34.58 13.30 43.38
CA LEU A 20 34.95 13.06 41.98
C LEU A 20 34.47 11.70 41.47
N VAL A 21 34.63 10.64 42.27
CA VAL A 21 34.13 9.29 41.92
C VAL A 21 32.60 9.29 41.83
N ALA A 22 31.91 9.95 42.77
CA ALA A 22 30.46 10.06 42.76
C ALA A 22 29.95 10.80 41.52
N MET A 23 30.59 11.90 41.13
CA MET A 23 30.25 12.62 39.89
C MET A 23 30.50 11.77 38.64
N GLY A 24 31.60 11.02 38.60
CA GLY A 24 31.91 10.10 37.49
C GLY A 24 30.87 8.99 37.35
N LEU A 25 30.50 8.35 38.47
CA LEU A 25 29.45 7.33 38.48
C LEU A 25 28.09 7.90 38.09
N PHE A 26 27.76 9.10 38.57
CA PHE A 26 26.52 9.78 38.21
C PHE A 26 26.45 10.13 36.71
N ALA A 27 27.55 10.59 36.11
CA ALA A 27 27.63 10.88 34.68
C ALA A 27 27.42 9.63 33.81
N VAL A 28 28.01 8.49 34.21
CA VAL A 28 27.79 7.20 33.55
C VAL A 28 26.33 6.77 33.68
N LEU A 29 25.75 6.88 34.88
CA LEU A 29 24.37 6.50 35.14
C LEU A 29 23.39 7.36 34.32
N LEU A 30 23.61 8.67 34.25
CA LEU A 30 22.82 9.59 33.44
C LEU A 30 22.91 9.25 31.95
N THR A 31 24.10 8.90 31.46
CA THR A 31 24.31 8.49 30.06
C THR A 31 23.51 7.22 29.73
N ILE A 32 23.50 6.24 30.62
CA ILE A 32 22.70 5.03 30.47
C ILE A 32 21.21 5.38 30.42
N VAL A 33 20.72 6.18 31.38
CA VAL A 33 19.30 6.57 31.46
C VAL A 33 18.85 7.33 30.21
N VAL A 34 19.64 8.32 29.76
CA VAL A 34 19.34 9.09 28.54
C VAL A 34 19.38 8.18 27.31
N GLY A 35 20.37 7.29 27.20
CA GLY A 35 20.47 6.32 26.12
C GLY A 35 19.24 5.40 26.07
N THR A 36 18.82 4.86 27.21
CA THR A 36 17.63 4.01 27.33
C THR A 36 16.36 4.80 26.97
N PHE A 37 16.20 6.03 27.45
CA PHE A 37 15.04 6.87 27.14
C PHE A 37 14.94 7.20 25.63
N VAL A 38 16.06 7.53 24.99
CA VAL A 38 16.12 7.76 23.54
C VAL A 38 15.78 6.48 22.77
N SER A 39 16.29 5.33 23.21
CA SER A 39 16.00 4.03 22.60
C SER A 39 14.52 3.69 22.68
N ILE A 40 13.90 3.85 23.86
CA ILE A 40 12.46 3.63 24.07
C ILE A 40 11.64 4.58 23.19
N THR A 41 11.97 5.87 23.17
CA THR A 41 11.25 6.87 22.37
C THR A 41 11.29 6.53 20.87
N LYS A 42 12.46 6.11 20.37
CA LYS A 42 12.62 5.66 18.98
C LYS A 42 11.81 4.38 18.70
N ALA A 43 11.85 3.40 19.61
CA ALA A 43 11.11 2.16 19.47
C ALA A 43 9.58 2.40 19.45
N THR A 44 9.06 3.26 20.33
CA THR A 44 7.63 3.61 20.37
C THR A 44 7.20 4.36 19.11
N SER A 45 7.99 5.35 18.67
CA SER A 45 7.71 6.07 17.42
C SER A 45 7.72 5.14 16.20
N PHE A 46 8.65 4.19 16.19
CA PHE A 46 8.74 3.17 15.16
C PHE A 46 7.52 2.23 15.14
N ALA A 47 7.10 1.73 16.29
CA ALA A 47 5.92 0.88 16.42
C ALA A 47 4.65 1.61 15.94
N ALA A 48 4.45 2.85 16.39
CA ALA A 48 3.29 3.66 15.99
C ALA A 48 3.25 3.94 14.47
N ALA A 49 4.40 4.20 13.86
CA ALA A 49 4.50 4.39 12.42
C ALA A 49 4.17 3.10 11.64
N ARG A 50 4.65 1.95 12.12
CA ARG A 50 4.35 0.65 11.52
C ARG A 50 2.87 0.32 11.57
N ASP A 51 2.23 0.51 12.73
CA ASP A 51 0.79 0.26 12.90
C ASP A 51 -0.06 1.15 11.98
N THR A 52 0.31 2.43 11.86
CA THR A 52 -0.35 3.37 10.95
C THR A 52 -0.19 2.92 9.50
N ASN A 53 1.02 2.57 9.09
CA ASN A 53 1.30 2.12 7.72
C ASN A 53 0.56 0.82 7.39
N THR A 54 0.49 -0.13 8.32
CA THR A 54 -0.27 -1.37 8.13
C THR A 54 -1.76 -1.10 7.97
N ARG A 55 -2.35 -0.19 8.76
CA ARG A 55 -3.76 0.19 8.62
C ARG A 55 -4.04 0.86 7.27
N VAL A 56 -3.19 1.81 6.87
CA VAL A 56 -3.30 2.48 5.56
C VAL A 56 -3.18 1.46 4.42
N ALA A 57 -2.20 0.55 4.49
CA ALA A 57 -2.00 -0.48 3.48
C ALA A 57 -3.18 -1.44 3.38
N THR A 58 -3.73 -1.88 4.53
CA THR A 58 -4.86 -2.82 4.58
C THR A 58 -6.12 -2.18 4.01
N ASN A 59 -6.44 -0.95 4.44
CA ASN A 59 -7.59 -0.22 3.90
C ASN A 59 -7.48 -0.02 2.39
N GLY A 60 -6.29 0.35 1.89
CA GLY A 60 -6.05 0.50 0.46
C GLY A 60 -6.17 -0.83 -0.30
N MET A 61 -5.67 -1.92 0.28
CA MET A 61 -5.78 -3.26 -0.31
C MET A 61 -7.23 -3.77 -0.35
N ASP A 62 -8.03 -3.50 0.68
CA ASP A 62 -9.44 -3.88 0.73
C ASP A 62 -10.24 -3.14 -0.34
N GLU A 63 -9.96 -1.85 -0.52
CA GLU A 63 -10.58 -1.03 -1.56
C GLU A 63 -10.21 -1.50 -2.96
N LEU A 64 -8.91 -1.71 -3.23
CA LEU A 64 -8.43 -2.30 -4.48
C LEU A 64 -9.09 -3.66 -4.74
N THR A 65 -9.13 -4.53 -3.73
CA THR A 65 -9.73 -5.86 -3.84
C THR A 65 -11.20 -5.76 -4.20
N LYS A 66 -11.95 -4.89 -3.53
CA LYS A 66 -13.38 -4.67 -3.81
C LYS A 66 -13.60 -4.20 -5.24
N MET A 67 -12.87 -3.17 -5.67
CA MET A 67 -13.07 -2.59 -7.00
C MET A 67 -12.58 -3.54 -8.11
N ILE A 68 -11.40 -4.14 -7.97
CA ILE A 68 -10.85 -5.07 -8.97
C ILE A 68 -11.76 -6.29 -9.13
N ARG A 69 -12.33 -6.85 -8.06
CA ARG A 69 -13.30 -7.97 -8.17
C ARG A 69 -14.58 -7.59 -8.91
N SER A 70 -14.92 -6.30 -8.97
CA SER A 70 -16.07 -5.80 -9.71
C SER A 70 -15.80 -5.55 -11.20
N ALA A 71 -14.54 -5.74 -11.64
CA ALA A 71 -14.16 -5.60 -13.03
C ALA A 71 -14.93 -6.59 -13.92
N ALA A 72 -15.42 -6.10 -15.04
CA ALA A 72 -16.27 -6.85 -15.95
C ALA A 72 -16.19 -6.28 -17.37
N ASP A 73 -16.42 -7.16 -18.35
CA ASP A 73 -16.37 -6.79 -19.76
C ASP A 73 -17.49 -5.80 -20.10
N ASN A 74 -17.20 -4.90 -21.04
CA ASN A 74 -18.15 -3.86 -21.43
C ASN A 74 -18.66 -4.13 -22.85
N PRO A 75 -19.98 -4.35 -23.03
CA PRO A 75 -20.57 -4.51 -24.36
C PRO A 75 -20.53 -3.19 -25.12
N VAL A 76 -20.17 -3.25 -26.42
CA VAL A 76 -20.07 -2.07 -27.29
C VAL A 76 -20.92 -2.25 -28.56
N VAL A 77 -21.58 -1.16 -29.00
CA VAL A 77 -22.44 -1.18 -30.19
C VAL A 77 -21.64 -1.61 -31.42
N GLY A 78 -22.10 -2.64 -32.12
CA GLY A 78 -21.56 -3.03 -33.43
C GLY A 78 -20.16 -3.67 -33.38
N ALA A 79 -19.68 -4.06 -32.20
CA ALA A 79 -18.42 -4.78 -31.99
C ALA A 79 -18.63 -5.92 -30.97
N GLY A 80 -17.63 -6.79 -30.84
CA GLY A 80 -17.57 -7.72 -29.70
C GLY A 80 -17.36 -6.99 -28.38
N ASP A 81 -17.60 -7.67 -27.27
CA ASP A 81 -17.40 -7.10 -25.94
C ASP A 81 -15.94 -6.64 -25.78
N THR A 82 -15.78 -5.45 -25.20
CA THR A 82 -14.45 -4.93 -24.88
C THR A 82 -13.99 -5.53 -23.55
N PRO A 83 -12.70 -5.93 -23.45
CA PRO A 83 -12.19 -6.51 -22.21
C PRO A 83 -12.39 -5.54 -21.06
N ALA A 84 -12.60 -6.12 -19.87
CA ALA A 84 -12.76 -5.36 -18.64
C ALA A 84 -11.66 -4.32 -18.45
N PHE A 85 -10.41 -4.64 -18.82
CA PHE A 85 -9.27 -3.73 -18.75
C PHE A 85 -9.03 -3.00 -20.07
N THR A 86 -9.07 -1.67 -20.03
CA THR A 86 -8.68 -0.80 -21.15
C THR A 86 -7.22 -0.37 -21.04
N VAL A 87 -6.71 -0.23 -19.81
CA VAL A 87 -5.30 0.03 -19.48
C VAL A 87 -4.85 -0.99 -18.44
N ALA A 88 -3.73 -1.65 -18.71
CA ALA A 88 -3.15 -2.64 -17.80
C ALA A 88 -1.63 -2.50 -17.79
N GLY A 89 -1.13 -1.59 -16.96
CA GLY A 89 0.30 -1.33 -16.74
C GLY A 89 0.74 -1.69 -15.31
N PRO A 90 2.03 -1.57 -15.01
CA PRO A 90 2.59 -1.97 -13.71
C PRO A 90 2.27 -1.02 -12.55
N GLU A 91 1.98 0.25 -12.83
CA GLU A 91 1.63 1.28 -11.82
C GLU A 91 0.33 2.04 -12.17
N THR A 92 -0.34 1.62 -13.24
CA THR A 92 -1.62 2.18 -13.68
C THR A 92 -2.53 1.08 -14.22
N MET A 93 -3.81 1.13 -13.89
CA MET A 93 -4.84 0.29 -14.49
C MET A 93 -6.12 1.08 -14.67
N THR A 94 -6.85 0.76 -15.74
CA THR A 94 -8.20 1.26 -15.98
C THR A 94 -9.07 0.09 -16.36
N PHE A 95 -10.19 -0.07 -15.66
CA PHE A 95 -11.14 -1.13 -15.92
C PHE A 95 -12.59 -0.68 -15.76
N SER A 96 -13.48 -1.36 -16.46
CA SER A 96 -14.93 -1.17 -16.38
C SER A 96 -15.51 -2.07 -15.29
N THR A 97 -16.56 -1.59 -14.63
CA THR A 97 -17.26 -2.30 -13.56
C THR A 97 -18.76 -2.34 -13.86
N LEU A 98 -19.43 -3.43 -13.48
CA LEU A 98 -20.88 -3.57 -13.60
C LEU A 98 -21.64 -3.14 -12.33
N VAL A 99 -20.95 -2.58 -11.33
CA VAL A 99 -21.52 -2.28 -10.00
C VAL A 99 -21.54 -0.77 -9.77
N SER A 100 -22.71 -0.25 -9.39
CA SER A 100 -22.95 1.17 -9.08
C SER A 100 -22.81 1.50 -7.60
N SER A 101 -22.55 2.77 -7.29
CA SER A 101 -22.60 3.35 -5.94
C SER A 101 -23.94 4.05 -5.61
N GLY A 102 -25.05 3.66 -6.25
CA GLY A 102 -26.38 4.29 -6.08
C GLY A 102 -27.59 3.41 -6.40
N ARG A 103 -28.80 4.01 -6.46
CA ARG A 103 -30.08 3.30 -6.70
C ARG A 103 -30.26 2.80 -8.14
N ASP A 104 -29.58 3.41 -9.10
CA ASP A 104 -29.55 2.96 -10.49
C ASP A 104 -28.18 2.29 -10.77
N ALA A 105 -28.21 1.03 -11.18
CA ALA A 105 -27.03 0.21 -11.44
C ALA A 105 -26.38 0.61 -12.78
N VAL A 106 -25.70 1.76 -12.81
CA VAL A 106 -24.95 2.23 -13.98
C VAL A 106 -23.48 1.83 -13.87
N PRO A 107 -22.88 1.20 -14.89
CA PRO A 107 -21.46 0.89 -14.94
C PRO A 107 -20.56 2.11 -14.71
N GLN A 108 -19.37 1.85 -14.18
CA GLN A 108 -18.33 2.86 -14.00
C GLN A 108 -17.00 2.37 -14.54
N GLN A 109 -16.21 3.30 -15.07
CA GLN A 109 -14.81 3.04 -15.39
C GLN A 109 -13.94 3.61 -14.28
N ILE A 110 -13.17 2.72 -13.64
CA ILE A 110 -12.29 3.03 -12.53
C ILE A 110 -10.86 3.06 -13.04
N THR A 111 -10.10 4.07 -12.65
CA THR A 111 -8.65 4.14 -12.90
C THR A 111 -7.92 4.23 -11.57
N PHE A 112 -7.00 3.29 -11.36
CA PHE A 112 -6.00 3.39 -10.31
C PHE A 112 -4.65 3.77 -10.91
N ALA A 113 -4.02 4.81 -10.36
CA ALA A 113 -2.70 5.25 -10.80
C ALA A 113 -1.90 5.86 -9.64
N LEU A 114 -0.57 5.75 -9.73
CA LEU A 114 0.32 6.56 -8.89
C LEU A 114 0.39 8.00 -9.43
N ASP A 115 0.20 8.97 -8.54
CA ASP A 115 0.46 10.39 -8.84
C ASP A 115 1.97 10.71 -8.79
N GLY A 116 2.33 11.97 -9.09
CA GLY A 116 3.73 12.42 -9.04
C GLY A 116 4.37 12.39 -7.65
N ALA A 117 3.57 12.33 -6.58
CA ALA A 117 4.00 12.15 -5.19
C ALA A 117 3.99 10.68 -4.75
N ARG A 118 3.73 9.75 -5.67
CA ARG A 118 3.56 8.30 -5.43
C ARG A 118 2.42 7.98 -4.45
N ASN A 119 1.35 8.77 -4.45
CA ASN A 119 0.10 8.36 -3.86
C ASN A 119 -0.68 7.52 -4.87
N LEU A 120 -1.21 6.38 -4.42
CA LEU A 120 -2.19 5.63 -5.17
C LEU A 120 -3.52 6.37 -5.16
N THR A 121 -3.97 6.75 -6.34
CA THR A 121 -5.20 7.49 -6.55
C THR A 121 -6.22 6.67 -7.32
N GLU A 122 -7.49 6.89 -7.03
CA GLU A 122 -8.65 6.38 -7.75
C GLU A 122 -9.35 7.54 -8.45
N THR A 123 -9.69 7.37 -9.72
CA THR A 123 -10.67 8.22 -10.41
C THR A 123 -11.77 7.35 -10.99
N SER A 124 -12.99 7.88 -11.02
CA SER A 124 -14.16 7.20 -11.56
C SER A 124 -14.79 8.04 -12.68
N ALA A 125 -15.09 7.41 -13.81
CA ALA A 125 -15.92 7.97 -14.86
C ALA A 125 -17.27 7.24 -14.89
N ALA A 126 -18.37 7.99 -14.81
CA ALA A 126 -19.71 7.42 -14.97
C ALA A 126 -19.96 7.01 -16.42
N ALA A 127 -20.70 5.92 -16.62
CA ALA A 127 -21.16 5.55 -17.94
C ALA A 127 -22.34 6.40 -18.42
N SER A 128 -22.37 6.65 -19.73
CA SER A 128 -23.55 7.08 -20.48
C SER A 128 -24.11 5.87 -21.23
N ALA A 129 -25.39 5.61 -21.06
CA ALA A 129 -26.06 4.47 -21.70
C ALA A 129 -26.54 4.84 -23.11
N ASN A 130 -26.37 3.92 -24.05
CA ASN A 130 -27.03 3.92 -25.36
C ASN A 130 -27.66 2.53 -25.56
N GLY A 131 -28.90 2.36 -25.12
CA GLY A 131 -29.53 1.04 -25.03
C GLY A 131 -28.85 0.17 -23.97
N THR A 132 -28.37 -1.02 -24.35
CA THR A 132 -27.63 -1.94 -23.48
C THR A 132 -26.12 -1.69 -23.45
N TYR A 133 -25.65 -0.65 -24.14
CA TYR A 133 -24.23 -0.35 -24.31
C TYR A 133 -23.82 0.86 -23.51
N PHE A 134 -22.56 0.91 -23.09
CA PHE A 134 -22.05 1.95 -22.21
C PHE A 134 -20.78 2.59 -22.78
N THR A 135 -20.75 3.93 -22.75
CA THR A 135 -19.55 4.73 -23.00
C THR A 135 -19.17 5.47 -21.74
N PHE A 136 -17.88 5.65 -21.49
CA PHE A 136 -17.39 6.32 -20.29
C PHE A 136 -16.93 7.74 -20.62
N GLY A 137 -17.39 8.69 -19.81
CA GLY A 137 -17.03 10.10 -19.96
C GLY A 137 -15.66 10.42 -19.36
N THR A 138 -15.45 11.71 -19.08
CA THR A 138 -14.23 12.17 -18.40
C THR A 138 -14.22 11.68 -16.95
N PRO A 139 -13.07 11.16 -16.45
CA PRO A 139 -12.91 10.84 -15.04
C PRO A 139 -13.17 12.05 -14.14
N GLY A 140 -13.83 11.81 -13.01
CA GLY A 140 -14.03 12.80 -11.96
C GLY A 140 -12.75 13.12 -11.18
N ALA A 141 -12.92 13.80 -10.05
CA ALA A 141 -11.80 14.15 -9.18
C ALA A 141 -11.10 12.90 -8.62
N ALA A 142 -9.77 12.98 -8.55
CA ALA A 142 -8.95 11.91 -7.97
C ALA A 142 -9.10 11.86 -6.45
N ARG A 143 -9.31 10.65 -5.92
CA ARG A 143 -9.30 10.34 -4.50
C ARG A 143 -8.05 9.56 -4.15
N VAL A 144 -7.37 9.94 -3.06
CA VAL A 144 -6.22 9.16 -2.56
C VAL A 144 -6.72 7.92 -1.83
N VAL A 145 -6.32 6.75 -2.35
CA VAL A 145 -6.56 5.43 -1.74
C VAL A 145 -5.51 5.17 -0.68
N THR A 146 -4.25 5.44 -1.02
CA THR A 146 -3.10 5.20 -0.15
C THR A 146 -1.95 6.12 -0.52
N ALA A 147 -1.32 6.72 0.48
CA ALA A 147 -0.18 7.61 0.28
C ALA A 147 1.17 6.87 0.36
N SER A 148 2.20 7.47 -0.23
CA SER A 148 3.61 7.04 -0.07
C SER A 148 3.89 5.60 -0.52
N VAL A 149 3.39 5.22 -1.71
CA VAL A 149 3.69 3.92 -2.30
C VAL A 149 5.17 3.88 -2.72
N GLY A 150 5.93 2.94 -2.16
CA GLY A 150 7.34 2.74 -2.46
C GLY A 150 7.58 2.33 -3.91
N ALA A 151 8.78 2.60 -4.42
CA ALA A 151 9.21 2.15 -5.73
C ALA A 151 9.32 0.61 -5.79
N THR A 152 9.08 0.05 -6.97
CA THR A 152 9.35 -1.36 -7.23
C THR A 152 10.87 -1.59 -7.29
N PRO A 153 11.45 -2.46 -6.44
CA PRO A 153 12.87 -2.80 -6.53
C PRO A 153 13.20 -3.47 -7.86
N SER A 154 14.47 -3.39 -8.30
CA SER A 154 14.92 -4.12 -9.49
C SER A 154 14.65 -5.62 -9.34
N GLY A 155 13.97 -6.23 -10.32
CA GLY A 155 13.55 -7.64 -10.28
C GLY A 155 12.40 -7.95 -9.30
N GLY A 156 11.83 -6.95 -8.64
CA GLY A 156 10.68 -7.12 -7.74
C GLY A 156 9.34 -7.10 -8.47
N ASP A 157 8.30 -7.61 -7.80
CA ASP A 157 6.93 -7.57 -8.35
C ASP A 157 6.43 -6.13 -8.48
N PRO A 158 5.84 -5.73 -9.62
CA PRO A 158 5.24 -4.40 -9.78
C PRO A 158 4.04 -4.20 -8.85
N LEU A 159 3.55 -2.96 -8.76
CA LEU A 159 2.34 -2.65 -8.01
C LEU A 159 1.15 -3.47 -8.54
N PHE A 160 1.04 -3.59 -9.86
CA PHE A 160 0.04 -4.40 -10.53
C PHE A 160 0.70 -5.41 -11.46
N GLN A 161 0.46 -6.70 -11.21
CA GLN A 161 0.89 -7.81 -12.05
C GLN A 161 -0.34 -8.61 -12.47
N TYR A 162 -0.48 -8.85 -13.77
CA TYR A 162 -1.64 -9.52 -14.34
C TYR A 162 -1.31 -10.97 -14.63
N ARG A 163 -2.29 -11.86 -14.47
CA ARG A 163 -2.13 -13.29 -14.72
C ARG A 163 -3.27 -13.85 -15.54
N ASP A 164 -2.95 -14.83 -16.38
CA ASP A 164 -3.94 -15.57 -17.16
C ASP A 164 -4.70 -16.62 -16.33
N GLY A 165 -5.66 -17.32 -16.97
CA GLY A 165 -6.42 -18.40 -16.34
C GLY A 165 -5.58 -19.61 -15.90
N GLY A 166 -4.38 -19.78 -16.47
CA GLY A 166 -3.39 -20.76 -16.03
C GLY A 166 -2.49 -20.28 -14.89
N GLY A 167 -2.62 -19.02 -14.47
CA GLY A 167 -1.79 -18.37 -13.45
C GLY A 167 -0.46 -17.84 -13.97
N ASN A 168 -0.21 -17.87 -15.29
CA ASN A 168 1.02 -17.34 -15.88
C ASN A 168 1.00 -15.82 -15.87
N VAL A 169 2.17 -15.21 -15.67
CA VAL A 169 2.29 -13.75 -15.67
C VAL A 169 2.19 -13.22 -17.10
N LEU A 170 1.28 -12.27 -17.31
CA LEU A 170 1.17 -11.50 -18.53
C LEU A 170 2.14 -10.31 -18.46
N THR A 171 3.09 -10.27 -19.39
CA THR A 171 4.16 -9.26 -19.39
C THR A 171 3.77 -8.07 -20.28
N PRO A 172 3.78 -6.83 -19.74
CA PRO A 172 3.57 -5.62 -20.52
C PRO A 172 4.57 -5.47 -21.68
N SER A 173 4.12 -4.85 -22.78
CA SER A 173 4.99 -4.48 -23.88
C SER A 173 6.07 -3.50 -23.41
N THR A 174 7.30 -3.69 -23.87
CA THR A 174 8.43 -2.80 -23.56
C THR A 174 8.28 -1.41 -24.18
N THR A 175 7.41 -1.24 -25.17
CA THR A 175 7.19 0.06 -25.85
C THR A 175 6.13 0.91 -25.16
N THR A 176 5.01 0.31 -24.76
CA THR A 176 3.87 1.04 -24.16
C THR A 176 3.82 0.90 -22.64
N ASN A 177 4.63 0.01 -22.06
CA ASN A 177 4.59 -0.39 -20.65
C ASN A 177 3.18 -0.84 -20.21
N GLN A 178 2.42 -1.43 -21.14
CA GLN A 178 1.05 -1.92 -20.95
C GLN A 178 0.85 -3.26 -21.66
N LEU A 179 -0.12 -4.04 -21.19
CA LEU A 179 -0.57 -5.24 -21.89
C LEU A 179 -1.25 -4.89 -23.22
N THR A 180 -1.02 -5.74 -24.23
CA THR A 180 -1.72 -5.67 -25.52
C THR A 180 -3.20 -6.02 -25.37
N LEU A 181 -4.02 -5.71 -26.38
CA LEU A 181 -5.45 -6.04 -26.35
C LEU A 181 -5.69 -7.54 -26.13
N ASP A 182 -4.96 -8.40 -26.85
CA ASP A 182 -5.07 -9.86 -26.73
C ASP A 182 -4.70 -10.35 -25.33
N GLN A 183 -3.64 -9.79 -24.74
CA GLN A 183 -3.26 -10.12 -23.36
C GLN A 183 -4.31 -9.63 -22.36
N ARG A 184 -4.95 -8.48 -22.59
CA ARG A 184 -6.01 -7.98 -21.70
C ARG A 184 -7.23 -8.88 -21.69
N ASN A 185 -7.57 -9.50 -22.82
CA ASN A 185 -8.62 -10.52 -22.91
C ASN A 185 -8.29 -11.82 -22.14
N GLN A 186 -7.03 -12.04 -21.79
CA GLN A 186 -6.58 -13.23 -21.07
C GLN A 186 -6.49 -13.03 -19.55
N ILE A 187 -6.64 -11.81 -19.04
CA ILE A 187 -6.48 -11.52 -17.60
C ILE A 187 -7.56 -12.26 -16.82
N ALA A 188 -7.16 -13.14 -15.90
CA ALA A 188 -8.05 -13.84 -14.97
C ALA A 188 -7.85 -13.40 -13.52
N SER A 189 -6.66 -12.88 -13.19
CA SER A 189 -6.38 -12.34 -11.86
C SER A 189 -5.34 -11.23 -11.90
N VAL A 190 -5.37 -10.38 -10.86
CA VAL A 190 -4.41 -9.30 -10.64
C VAL A 190 -3.73 -9.51 -9.29
N THR A 191 -2.43 -9.68 -9.30
CA THR A 191 -1.60 -9.59 -8.10
C THR A 191 -1.25 -8.14 -7.84
N VAL A 192 -1.74 -7.60 -6.72
CA VAL A 192 -1.41 -6.27 -6.22
C VAL A 192 -0.30 -6.38 -5.18
N THR A 193 0.80 -5.66 -5.40
CA THR A 193 1.91 -5.58 -4.43
C THR A 193 2.07 -4.15 -3.92
N LEU A 194 1.37 -3.85 -2.82
CA LEU A 194 1.38 -2.53 -2.20
C LEU A 194 2.54 -2.42 -1.21
N ARG A 195 3.49 -1.53 -1.50
CA ARG A 195 4.64 -1.22 -0.64
C ARG A 195 4.43 0.16 -0.06
N ILE A 196 4.29 0.31 1.25
CA ILE A 196 4.16 1.62 1.90
C ILE A 196 5.51 2.03 2.44
N ALA A 197 6.06 3.11 1.90
CA ALA A 197 7.32 3.67 2.36
C ALA A 197 7.13 4.40 3.70
N ASN A 198 8.11 4.27 4.60
CA ASN A 198 8.16 5.12 5.79
C ASN A 198 8.84 6.44 5.42
N THR A 199 8.07 7.53 5.26
CA THR A 199 8.59 8.86 4.91
C THR A 199 9.35 9.54 6.05
N ARG A 200 9.39 8.96 7.26
CA ARG A 200 10.06 9.51 8.45
C ARG A 200 11.32 8.74 8.86
N SER A 201 11.77 7.78 8.06
CA SER A 201 12.97 6.98 8.36
C SER A 201 13.76 6.67 7.10
N THR A 202 15.09 6.75 7.19
CA THR A 202 16.03 6.29 6.15
C THR A 202 16.19 4.77 6.14
N LEU A 203 15.67 4.08 7.15
CA LEU A 203 15.64 2.62 7.20
C LEU A 203 14.46 2.13 6.35
N THR A 204 14.72 1.13 5.50
CA THR A 204 13.77 0.46 4.59
C THR A 204 12.72 -0.35 5.36
N ASN A 205 11.95 0.32 6.23
CA ASN A 205 10.97 -0.28 7.12
C ASN A 205 9.55 -0.10 6.58
N GLY A 206 9.41 -0.27 5.27
CA GLY A 206 8.12 -0.21 4.61
C GLY A 206 7.29 -1.46 4.89
N VAL A 207 5.97 -1.33 4.82
CA VAL A 207 5.07 -2.49 4.89
C VAL A 207 4.81 -2.95 3.46
N VAL A 208 4.93 -4.25 3.20
CA VAL A 208 4.59 -4.84 1.90
C VAL A 208 3.39 -5.77 2.08
N LEU A 209 2.28 -5.45 1.41
CA LEU A 209 1.13 -6.31 1.27
C LEU A 209 1.10 -6.83 -0.17
N LYS A 210 0.92 -8.15 -0.31
CA LYS A 210 0.75 -8.80 -1.61
C LYS A 210 -0.56 -9.59 -1.57
N ASN A 211 -1.46 -9.30 -2.50
CA ASN A 211 -2.72 -10.02 -2.64
C ASN A 211 -2.96 -10.38 -4.10
N THR A 212 -3.46 -11.58 -4.38
CA THR A 212 -3.90 -11.98 -5.72
C THR A 212 -5.41 -12.00 -5.75
N ILE A 213 -5.97 -11.17 -6.63
CA ILE A 213 -7.41 -10.93 -6.73
C ILE A 213 -7.90 -11.62 -8.00
N GLY A 214 -8.70 -12.67 -7.85
CA GLY A 214 -9.40 -13.30 -8.97
C GLY A 214 -10.56 -12.42 -9.46
N LEU A 215 -10.90 -12.55 -10.74
CA LEU A 215 -11.90 -11.74 -11.42
C LEU A 215 -13.12 -12.60 -11.77
N PRO A 216 -14.10 -12.75 -10.85
CA PRO A 216 -15.22 -13.68 -11.04
C PRO A 216 -16.26 -13.21 -12.06
N ASN A 217 -16.24 -11.93 -12.44
CA ASN A 217 -17.27 -11.33 -13.30
C ASN A 217 -16.82 -11.18 -14.76
N LEU A 218 -15.68 -11.75 -15.14
CA LEU A 218 -15.28 -11.83 -16.54
C LEU A 218 -16.05 -12.95 -17.22
N LEU A 219 -16.49 -12.72 -18.45
CA LEU A 219 -16.99 -13.81 -19.27
C LEU A 219 -15.80 -14.72 -19.55
N GLU A 220 -15.99 -16.05 -19.48
CA GLU A 220 -14.89 -16.95 -19.85
C GLU A 220 -14.46 -16.60 -21.28
N PRO A 221 -13.15 -16.41 -21.54
CA PRO A 221 -12.68 -16.20 -22.90
C PRO A 221 -13.20 -17.38 -23.71
N THR A 222 -14.00 -17.10 -24.74
CA THR A 222 -14.58 -18.11 -25.63
C THR A 222 -13.49 -18.68 -26.54
N GLY A 223 -12.51 -19.33 -25.93
CA GLY A 223 -11.57 -20.22 -26.59
C GLY A 223 -12.24 -21.57 -26.78
N SER A 224 -13.11 -21.69 -27.79
CA SER A 224 -13.39 -23.02 -28.31
C SER A 224 -12.10 -23.52 -28.95
N SER A 225 -11.47 -24.51 -28.32
CA SER A 225 -10.48 -25.35 -28.98
C SER A 225 -11.19 -26.13 -30.10
N THR A 226 -11.07 -25.63 -31.32
CA THR A 226 -11.17 -26.45 -32.54
C THR A 226 -9.79 -26.51 -33.18
#